data_AF-A0A6A6NY17-F1
#
_entry.id   AF-A0A6A6NY17-F1
#
_cell.length_a   1.000
_cell.length_b   1.000
_cell.length_c   1.000
_cell.angle_alpha   90.00
_cell.angle_beta   90.00
_cell.angle_gamma   90.00
#
_symmetry.space_group_name_H-M   'P 1'
#
loop_
_entity.id
_entity.type
_entity.pdbx_description
1 polymer ?
#
loop_
_entity_poly.entity_id
_entity_poly.type
_entity_poly.pdbx_seq_one_letter_code
_entity_poly.pdbx_strand_id
1 'polypeptide(L)'
;MHHLLQLRMGHWQDKLVYIRDFAYPNHAARRLRMESASSESGSVSIADIGPADFAMLVSGPVVDVYVGPLKRHWAVHRNLLRRHSDWLAAELPESDDENIINPTSKPEYDGDDEDDVPSPTVLKTPPAHTTTTTDATPNPNRLDLPADSPAGFELFVQWLYQGKLTDVSTLPLDRKYDHAVASHALYILCERLHIPSLMNAAMDQYRLALQQSQLVPDADEIADIVIIAPPGSPFRRLMARIAARQIMAPEEDRDAADYERAFEQAEGFAVEVVNAIRDGVGGKLLTDPTEGGGCEFHDHSEGPDCSGNVAVGSGGGVKAAGKGKGKAVWEGV
;
A
#
# COMPACT_ATOMS: atom_id res chain seq x y z
N MET A 1 3.53 -10.53 -38.13
CA MET A 1 2.58 -9.70 -37.36
C MET A 1 1.81 -10.62 -36.43
N HIS A 2 1.63 -10.18 -35.18
CA HIS A 2 1.07 -10.88 -34.01
C HIS A 2 2.05 -11.71 -33.17
N HIS A 3 2.83 -10.96 -32.39
CA HIS A 3 3.38 -11.37 -31.10
C HIS A 3 2.24 -11.80 -30.15
N LEU A 4 2.33 -13.02 -29.64
CA LEU A 4 1.58 -13.48 -28.47
C LEU A 4 2.31 -13.00 -27.21
N LEU A 5 1.73 -12.02 -26.51
CA LEU A 5 2.07 -11.71 -25.12
C LEU A 5 1.47 -12.79 -24.23
N GLN A 6 2.32 -13.73 -23.83
CA GLN A 6 2.04 -14.71 -22.80
C GLN A 6 2.41 -14.06 -21.46
N LEU A 7 1.46 -13.34 -20.86
CA LEU A 7 1.59 -12.84 -19.49
C LEU A 7 1.65 -14.03 -18.53
N ARG A 8 2.87 -14.37 -18.10
CA ARG A 8 3.11 -15.27 -16.96
C ARG A 8 2.67 -14.54 -15.69
N MET A 9 1.44 -14.77 -15.24
CA MET A 9 1.07 -14.56 -13.84
C MET A 9 1.20 -15.90 -13.12
N GLY A 10 2.26 -16.04 -12.32
CA GLY A 10 2.48 -17.20 -11.46
C GLY A 10 3.72 -17.00 -10.58
N HIS A 11 3.56 -17.31 -9.29
CA HIS A 11 4.59 -17.40 -8.21
C HIS A 11 4.76 -16.23 -7.24
N TRP A 12 3.69 -15.74 -6.62
CA TRP A 12 3.80 -14.96 -5.37
C TRP A 12 4.09 -15.82 -4.12
N GLN A 13 4.22 -17.15 -4.24
CA GLN A 13 4.38 -18.07 -3.10
C GLN A 13 5.71 -18.84 -3.04
N ASP A 14 6.56 -18.84 -4.08
CA ASP A 14 7.64 -19.85 -4.19
C ASP A 14 9.08 -19.34 -4.17
N LYS A 15 9.34 -18.06 -3.89
CA LYS A 15 10.72 -17.57 -3.66
C LYS A 15 10.77 -16.51 -2.57
N LEU A 16 10.60 -16.96 -1.33
CA LEU A 16 10.74 -16.11 -0.17
C LEU A 16 12.21 -16.12 0.29
N VAL A 17 12.98 -15.12 -0.16
CA VAL A 17 14.29 -14.80 0.43
C VAL A 17 14.10 -13.59 1.35
N TYR A 18 13.78 -13.85 2.62
CA TYR A 18 13.67 -12.80 3.63
C TYR A 18 15.06 -12.41 4.15
N ILE A 19 15.36 -11.12 4.22
CA ILE A 19 16.61 -10.60 4.78
C ILE A 19 16.32 -9.77 6.02
N ARG A 20 16.91 -10.14 7.17
CA ARG A 20 16.87 -9.34 8.41
C ARG A 20 17.54 -7.99 8.18
N ASP A 21 16.82 -6.91 8.46
CA ASP A 21 17.38 -5.57 8.62
C ASP A 21 18.06 -5.47 10.00
N PHE A 22 19.38 -5.34 10.02
CA PHE A 22 20.18 -5.19 11.24
C PHE A 22 20.45 -3.72 11.61
N ALA A 23 19.87 -2.73 10.90
CA ALA A 23 20.23 -1.32 11.04
C ALA A 23 19.50 -0.56 12.19
N TYR A 24 19.25 -1.22 13.32
CA TYR A 24 18.78 -0.55 14.55
C TYR A 24 19.80 -0.67 15.70
N PRO A 25 20.93 0.05 15.68
CA PRO A 25 21.71 0.26 16.89
C PRO A 25 21.01 1.31 17.74
N ASN A 26 20.16 0.87 18.68
CA ASN A 26 19.48 1.68 19.70
C ASN A 26 18.64 2.86 19.18
N HIS A 27 17.34 2.88 19.45
CA HIS A 27 16.65 4.01 20.11
C HIS A 27 15.21 3.63 20.44
N ALA A 28 14.76 4.10 21.60
CA ALA A 28 13.45 3.88 22.21
C ALA A 28 12.29 3.99 21.21
N ALA A 29 11.31 3.10 21.36
CA ALA A 29 10.05 3.08 20.63
C ALA A 29 9.52 4.51 20.42
N ARG A 30 9.72 5.05 19.23
CA ARG A 30 9.11 6.31 18.84
C ARG A 30 7.64 5.99 18.62
N ARG A 31 6.84 6.23 19.66
CA ARG A 31 5.39 6.08 19.63
C ARG A 31 4.87 7.06 18.58
N LEU A 32 4.68 6.60 17.36
CA LEU A 32 3.92 7.33 16.36
C LEU A 32 2.51 7.45 16.94
N ARG A 33 2.18 8.67 17.38
CA ARG A 33 0.81 9.01 17.73
C ARG A 33 0.04 8.90 16.42
N MET A 34 -0.80 7.88 16.29
CA MET A 34 -1.83 7.84 15.26
C MET A 34 -2.65 9.12 15.44
N GLU A 35 -2.46 10.06 14.54
CA GLU A 35 -3.23 11.28 14.52
C GLU A 35 -4.61 10.86 14.01
N SER A 36 -5.58 10.81 14.92
CA SER A 36 -6.98 10.57 14.58
C SER A 36 -7.37 11.63 13.56
N ALA A 37 -7.62 11.18 12.33
CA ALA A 37 -7.96 12.03 11.20
C ALA A 37 -9.04 13.06 11.60
N SER A 38 -8.70 14.34 11.51
CA SER A 38 -9.69 15.42 11.53
C SER A 38 -10.57 15.31 10.28
N SER A 39 -11.87 15.39 10.50
CA SER A 39 -12.93 15.15 9.53
C SER A 39 -13.01 16.23 8.45
N GLU A 40 -12.30 16.06 7.33
CA GLU A 40 -12.54 16.88 6.13
C GLU A 40 -12.88 16.08 4.87
N SER A 41 -12.91 14.74 4.93
CA SER A 41 -13.48 13.91 3.86
C SER A 41 -14.37 12.76 4.37
N GLY A 42 -15.64 13.09 4.64
CA GLY A 42 -16.83 12.29 4.30
C GLY A 42 -17.07 10.88 4.86
N SER A 43 -16.08 10.12 5.34
CA SER A 43 -16.29 8.77 5.87
C SER A 43 -16.15 8.76 7.39
N VAL A 44 -17.28 8.83 8.10
CA VAL A 44 -17.32 8.57 9.55
C VAL A 44 -16.93 7.10 9.78
N SER A 45 -16.00 6.84 10.69
CA SER A 45 -15.63 5.45 11.03
C SER A 45 -16.81 4.74 11.66
N ILE A 46 -16.97 3.44 11.42
CA ILE A 46 -17.99 2.63 12.10
C ILE A 46 -17.78 2.61 13.63
N ALA A 47 -16.55 2.91 14.09
CA ALA A 47 -16.24 3.02 15.50
C ALA A 47 -16.92 4.23 16.18
N ASP A 48 -17.34 5.22 15.38
CA ASP A 48 -17.92 6.47 15.87
C ASP A 48 -19.45 6.52 15.78
N ILE A 49 -20.09 5.48 15.22
CA ILE A 49 -21.56 5.44 15.06
C ILE A 49 -22.26 4.74 16.22
N GLY A 50 -23.52 5.10 16.45
CA GLY A 50 -24.35 4.49 17.49
C GLY A 50 -24.72 3.04 17.16
N PRO A 51 -25.02 2.20 18.17
CA PRO A 51 -25.42 0.80 17.94
C PRO A 51 -26.64 0.62 17.04
N ALA A 52 -27.59 1.57 17.09
CA ALA A 52 -28.78 1.55 16.25
C ALA A 52 -28.44 1.76 14.76
N ASP A 53 -27.59 2.74 14.46
CA ASP A 53 -27.13 3.02 13.09
C ASP A 53 -26.29 1.86 12.55
N PHE A 54 -25.43 1.26 13.39
CA PHE A 54 -24.68 0.07 13.02
C PHE A 54 -25.61 -1.10 12.70
N ALA A 55 -26.64 -1.33 13.52
CA ALA A 55 -27.64 -2.36 13.29
C ALA A 55 -28.34 -2.19 11.92
N MET A 56 -28.63 -0.94 11.51
CA MET A 56 -29.20 -0.66 10.18
C MET A 56 -28.23 -0.97 9.03
N LEU A 57 -26.92 -0.80 9.24
CA LEU A 57 -25.91 -1.14 8.23
C LEU A 57 -25.71 -2.66 8.07
N VAL A 58 -25.98 -3.44 9.11
CA VAL A 58 -25.88 -4.91 9.07
C VAL A 58 -27.24 -5.62 8.93
N SER A 59 -28.34 -4.89 8.83
CA SER A 59 -29.68 -5.48 8.61
C SER A 59 -30.08 -5.60 7.14
N GLY A 60 -29.24 -5.09 6.22
CA GLY A 60 -29.50 -5.08 4.77
C GLY A 60 -29.13 -6.38 4.06
N PRO A 61 -29.37 -6.46 2.74
CA PRO A 61 -29.00 -7.62 1.94
C PRO A 61 -27.49 -7.80 1.87
N VAL A 62 -27.08 -9.04 1.64
CA VAL A 62 -25.68 -9.43 1.52
C VAL A 62 -25.31 -9.56 0.05
N VAL A 63 -24.13 -9.06 -0.29
CA VAL A 63 -23.53 -9.10 -1.63
C VAL A 63 -22.44 -10.18 -1.65
N ASP A 64 -22.47 -11.00 -2.68
CA ASP A 64 -21.41 -11.97 -2.96
C ASP A 64 -20.24 -11.27 -3.65
N VAL A 65 -19.12 -11.15 -2.94
CA VAL A 65 -17.89 -10.54 -3.45
C VAL A 65 -16.87 -11.60 -3.80
N TYR A 66 -16.36 -11.59 -5.04
CA TYR A 66 -15.35 -12.51 -5.53
C TYR A 66 -14.05 -11.76 -5.80
N VAL A 67 -12.96 -12.09 -5.10
CA VAL A 67 -11.69 -11.35 -5.18
C VAL A 67 -10.54 -12.21 -5.67
N GLY A 68 -9.71 -11.62 -6.53
CA GLY A 68 -8.51 -12.20 -7.08
C GLY A 68 -8.77 -13.27 -8.16
N PRO A 69 -7.69 -13.80 -8.76
CA PRO A 69 -7.79 -14.75 -9.87
C PRO A 69 -8.44 -16.08 -9.48
N LEU A 70 -8.32 -16.46 -8.21
CA LEU A 70 -8.95 -17.67 -7.65
C LEU A 70 -10.41 -17.46 -7.24
N LYS A 71 -10.95 -16.24 -7.41
CA LYS A 71 -12.33 -15.88 -7.03
C LYS A 71 -12.66 -16.30 -5.60
N ARG A 72 -11.79 -15.95 -4.63
CA ARG A 72 -12.11 -16.17 -3.22
C ARG A 72 -13.39 -15.41 -2.89
N HIS A 73 -14.29 -16.02 -2.14
CA HIS A 73 -15.64 -15.52 -1.93
C HIS A 73 -15.81 -14.95 -0.51
N TRP A 74 -16.51 -13.82 -0.42
CA TRP A 74 -17.00 -13.22 0.81
C TRP A 74 -18.47 -12.83 0.65
N ALA A 75 -19.20 -12.88 1.76
CA ALA A 75 -20.56 -12.38 1.85
C ALA A 75 -20.53 -11.12 2.74
N VAL A 76 -20.79 -9.94 2.17
CA VAL A 76 -20.67 -8.64 2.86
C VAL A 76 -21.98 -7.85 2.75
N HIS A 77 -22.43 -7.21 3.83
CA HIS A 77 -23.65 -6.39 3.81
C HIS A 77 -23.50 -5.22 2.83
N ARG A 78 -24.48 -5.08 1.92
CA ARG A 78 -24.53 -4.02 0.90
C ARG A 78 -24.39 -2.63 1.54
N ASN A 79 -25.12 -2.39 2.62
CA ASN A 79 -25.16 -1.07 3.25
C ASN A 79 -23.79 -0.66 3.79
N LEU A 80 -22.98 -1.59 4.31
CA LEU A 80 -21.60 -1.32 4.72
C LEU A 80 -20.73 -0.91 3.52
N LEU A 81 -20.81 -1.63 2.40
CA LEU A 81 -20.03 -1.32 1.20
C LEU A 81 -20.39 0.05 0.64
N ARG A 82 -21.68 0.35 0.48
CA ARG A 82 -22.18 1.61 -0.09
C ARG A 82 -21.89 2.81 0.82
N ARG A 83 -21.96 2.64 2.14
CA ARG A 83 -21.72 3.71 3.12
C ARG A 83 -20.31 4.30 3.04
N HIS A 84 -19.34 3.47 2.70
CA HIS A 84 -17.91 3.80 2.77
C HIS A 84 -17.27 4.09 1.41
N SER A 85 -17.97 3.90 0.29
CA SER A 85 -17.44 4.20 -1.05
C SER A 85 -18.56 4.56 -2.02
N ASP A 86 -18.48 5.75 -2.59
CA ASP A 86 -19.39 6.19 -3.66
C ASP A 86 -19.27 5.31 -4.90
N TRP A 87 -18.06 4.79 -5.16
CA TRP A 87 -17.81 3.83 -6.24
C TRP A 87 -18.59 2.53 -6.00
N LEU A 88 -18.55 1.97 -4.79
CA LEU A 88 -19.35 0.78 -4.43
C LEU A 88 -20.85 1.08 -4.44
N ALA A 89 -21.25 2.29 -4.06
CA ALA A 89 -22.65 2.72 -4.13
C ALA A 89 -23.19 2.76 -5.56
N ALA A 90 -22.35 3.13 -6.53
CA ALA A 90 -22.69 3.11 -7.96
C ALA A 90 -22.70 1.69 -8.54
N GLU A 91 -21.76 0.84 -8.13
CA GLU A 91 -21.64 -0.54 -8.62
C GLU A 91 -22.72 -1.47 -8.05
N LEU A 92 -23.24 -1.15 -6.86
CA LEU A 92 -24.25 -1.93 -6.15
C LEU A 92 -25.53 -1.10 -5.95
N PRO A 93 -26.34 -0.91 -7.00
CA PRO A 93 -27.60 -0.18 -6.89
C PRO A 93 -28.58 -0.89 -5.96
N GLU A 94 -29.51 -0.13 -5.39
CA GLU A 94 -30.64 -0.70 -4.64
C GLU A 94 -31.47 -1.58 -5.55
N SER A 95 -31.83 -2.76 -5.07
CA SER A 95 -32.76 -3.64 -5.77
C SER A 95 -34.18 -3.13 -5.54
N ASP A 96 -34.94 -2.90 -6.60
CA ASP A 96 -36.34 -2.42 -6.56
C ASP A 96 -37.27 -3.31 -5.72
N ASP A 97 -36.87 -4.56 -5.43
CA ASP A 97 -37.59 -5.49 -4.56
C ASP A 97 -37.64 -5.07 -3.07
N GLU A 98 -36.84 -4.08 -2.65
CA GLU A 98 -36.82 -3.57 -1.26
C GLU A 98 -37.99 -2.62 -0.94
N ASN A 99 -38.75 -2.15 -1.93
CA ASN A 99 -39.92 -1.29 -1.70
C ASN A 99 -41.20 -2.04 -1.29
N ILE A 100 -41.18 -3.37 -1.19
CA ILE A 100 -42.38 -4.18 -0.88
C ILE A 100 -42.56 -4.40 0.64
N ILE A 101 -41.52 -4.21 1.45
CA ILE A 101 -41.61 -4.43 2.91
C ILE A 101 -41.45 -3.10 3.66
N ASN A 102 -42.38 -2.18 3.42
CA ASN A 102 -42.61 -1.06 4.31
C ASN A 102 -44.07 -1.10 4.81
N PRO A 103 -44.39 -1.84 5.89
CA PRO A 103 -45.72 -1.80 6.48
C PRO A 103 -45.80 -0.59 7.43
N THR A 104 -45.79 0.61 6.86
CA THR A 104 -46.36 1.80 7.52
C THR A 104 -47.67 2.19 6.87
N SER A 105 -48.54 1.21 6.66
CA SER A 105 -49.98 1.42 6.59
C SER A 105 -50.60 0.73 7.79
N LYS A 106 -50.93 1.56 8.77
CA LYS A 106 -51.76 1.25 9.94
C LYS A 106 -53.05 0.58 9.42
N PRO A 107 -53.42 -0.64 9.83
CA PRO A 107 -54.74 -1.15 9.51
C PRO A 107 -55.74 -0.42 10.41
N GLU A 108 -56.57 0.43 9.81
CA GLU A 108 -57.84 0.84 10.41
C GLU A 108 -58.71 -0.42 10.56
N TYR A 109 -59.01 -0.74 11.80
CA TYR A 109 -59.95 -1.79 12.17
C TYR A 109 -61.34 -1.14 12.16
N ASP A 110 -62.04 -1.26 11.03
CA ASP A 110 -63.49 -1.09 11.00
C ASP A 110 -64.10 -2.48 11.08
N GLY A 111 -64.78 -2.71 12.20
CA GLY A 111 -65.60 -3.89 12.42
C GLY A 111 -66.85 -3.87 11.55
N ASP A 112 -67.49 -5.04 11.55
CA ASP A 112 -68.82 -5.35 11.01
C ASP A 112 -68.84 -5.69 9.51
N ASP A 113 -68.79 -6.99 9.20
CA ASP A 113 -70.01 -7.71 8.78
C ASP A 113 -69.71 -9.18 8.45
N GLU A 114 -70.63 -10.03 8.91
CA GLU A 114 -70.70 -11.46 8.68
C GLU A 114 -71.06 -11.81 7.21
N ASP A 115 -70.84 -13.07 6.86
CA ASP A 115 -71.38 -13.77 5.69
C ASP A 115 -70.77 -13.45 4.31
N ASP A 116 -69.88 -14.32 3.81
CA ASP A 116 -70.24 -15.24 2.71
C ASP A 116 -69.09 -16.21 2.38
N VAL A 117 -69.41 -17.48 2.21
CA VAL A 117 -68.49 -18.53 1.76
C VAL A 117 -68.80 -18.82 0.29
N PRO A 118 -67.79 -18.92 -0.59
CA PRO A 118 -67.73 -20.16 -1.37
C PRO A 118 -66.31 -20.74 -1.56
N SER A 119 -66.34 -22.05 -1.73
CA SER A 119 -65.24 -23.01 -1.83
C SER A 119 -64.75 -23.19 -3.30
N PRO A 120 -63.79 -24.11 -3.62
CA PRO A 120 -62.52 -23.80 -4.28
C PRO A 120 -62.43 -24.29 -5.74
N THR A 121 -61.55 -23.72 -6.58
CA THR A 121 -61.23 -24.32 -7.89
C THR A 121 -59.78 -24.06 -8.38
N VAL A 122 -59.01 -25.16 -8.38
CA VAL A 122 -58.08 -25.64 -9.43
C VAL A 122 -56.64 -25.09 -9.56
N LEU A 123 -55.72 -25.99 -9.19
CA LEU A 123 -54.34 -26.17 -9.64
C LEU A 123 -54.19 -26.19 -11.17
N LYS A 124 -53.24 -25.42 -11.71
CA LYS A 124 -52.57 -25.73 -12.99
C LYS A 124 -51.08 -25.41 -12.93
N THR A 125 -50.26 -26.44 -13.10
CA THR A 125 -48.82 -26.42 -13.40
C THR A 125 -48.59 -26.49 -14.93
N PRO A 126 -47.34 -26.30 -15.44
CA PRO A 126 -47.01 -25.34 -16.49
C PRO A 126 -46.74 -25.96 -17.87
N PRO A 127 -46.52 -25.16 -18.94
CA PRO A 127 -45.79 -25.62 -20.11
C PRO A 127 -44.32 -25.16 -20.09
N ALA A 128 -43.47 -26.09 -20.52
CA ALA A 128 -42.06 -25.92 -20.76
C ALA A 128 -41.78 -24.98 -21.95
N HIS A 129 -40.80 -24.08 -21.79
CA HIS A 129 -40.15 -23.42 -22.91
C HIS A 129 -38.63 -23.43 -22.73
N THR A 130 -38.01 -24.26 -23.56
CA THR A 130 -36.80 -24.04 -24.36
C THR A 130 -35.74 -23.08 -23.79
N THR A 131 -34.65 -23.68 -23.34
CA THR A 131 -33.32 -23.09 -23.20
C THR A 131 -32.97 -22.21 -24.40
N THR A 132 -32.93 -20.90 -24.17
CA THR A 132 -32.25 -19.95 -25.05
C THR A 132 -31.28 -19.16 -24.17
N THR A 133 -30.00 -19.31 -24.51
CA THR A 133 -28.83 -18.58 -24.02
C THR A 133 -29.15 -17.09 -23.80
N THR A 134 -29.10 -16.63 -22.56
CA THR A 134 -29.23 -15.22 -22.20
C THR A 134 -27.89 -14.67 -21.72
N ASP A 135 -27.46 -13.60 -22.40
CA ASP A 135 -26.58 -12.56 -21.89
C ASP A 135 -26.85 -12.34 -20.39
N ALA A 136 -25.80 -12.40 -19.59
CA ALA A 136 -25.89 -12.20 -18.15
C ALA A 136 -26.21 -10.72 -17.87
N THR A 137 -27.44 -10.45 -17.46
CA THR A 137 -27.75 -9.24 -16.71
C THR A 137 -26.81 -9.17 -15.49
N PRO A 138 -26.22 -8.00 -15.18
CA PRO A 138 -25.40 -7.86 -13.98
C PRO A 138 -26.27 -8.18 -12.77
N ASN A 139 -25.87 -9.21 -12.01
CA ASN A 139 -26.57 -9.59 -10.79
C ASN A 139 -26.35 -8.47 -9.76
N PRO A 140 -27.40 -7.77 -9.29
CA PRO A 140 -27.28 -6.64 -8.38
C PRO A 140 -26.72 -7.02 -6.99
N ASN A 141 -26.63 -8.32 -6.70
CA ASN A 141 -26.11 -8.87 -5.46
C ASN A 141 -24.70 -9.47 -5.63
N ARG A 142 -23.96 -9.10 -6.69
CA ARG A 142 -22.65 -9.67 -6.99
C ARG A 142 -21.63 -8.59 -7.33
N LEU A 143 -20.42 -8.71 -6.77
CA LEU A 143 -19.27 -7.87 -7.08
C LEU A 143 -18.06 -8.74 -7.42
N ASP A 144 -17.47 -8.54 -8.61
CA ASP A 144 -16.26 -9.25 -9.03
C ASP A 144 -15.05 -8.29 -9.03
N LEU A 145 -14.01 -8.63 -8.27
CA LEU A 145 -12.76 -7.89 -8.10
C LEU A 145 -11.55 -8.75 -8.50
N PRO A 146 -11.41 -9.12 -9.79
CA PRO A 146 -10.45 -10.14 -10.23
C PRO A 146 -8.98 -9.70 -10.14
N ALA A 147 -8.71 -8.39 -10.20
CA ALA A 147 -7.35 -7.84 -10.16
C ALA A 147 -6.84 -7.56 -8.74
N ASP A 148 -7.74 -7.57 -7.75
CA ASP A 148 -7.40 -7.19 -6.37
C ASP A 148 -6.91 -8.39 -5.56
N SER A 149 -6.10 -8.10 -4.54
CA SER A 149 -5.55 -9.12 -3.65
C SER A 149 -6.55 -9.56 -2.58
N PRO A 150 -6.79 -10.87 -2.42
CA PRO A 150 -7.58 -11.44 -1.34
C PRO A 150 -7.16 -10.98 0.07
N ALA A 151 -5.86 -10.81 0.32
CA ALA A 151 -5.34 -10.43 1.64
C ALA A 151 -5.66 -8.96 1.97
N GLY A 152 -5.56 -8.07 0.98
CA GLY A 152 -5.97 -6.67 1.15
C GLY A 152 -7.48 -6.55 1.37
N PHE A 153 -8.28 -7.31 0.63
CA PHE A 153 -9.73 -7.33 0.81
C PHE A 153 -10.16 -7.89 2.17
N GLU A 154 -9.44 -8.89 2.70
CA GLU A 154 -9.70 -9.42 4.04
C GLU A 154 -9.52 -8.34 5.12
N LEU A 155 -8.47 -7.51 5.02
CA LEU A 155 -8.32 -6.35 5.91
C LEU A 155 -9.41 -5.29 5.71
N PHE A 156 -9.87 -5.09 4.47
CA PHE A 156 -10.98 -4.18 4.18
C PHE A 156 -12.28 -4.65 4.86
N VAL A 157 -12.63 -5.93 4.73
CA VAL A 157 -13.79 -6.52 5.41
C VAL A 157 -13.64 -6.40 6.92
N GLN A 158 -12.46 -6.69 7.48
CA GLN A 158 -12.22 -6.52 8.90
C GLN A 158 -12.52 -5.07 9.34
N TRP A 159 -12.00 -4.09 8.61
CA TRP A 159 -12.21 -2.68 8.89
C TRP A 159 -13.68 -2.27 8.77
N LEU A 160 -14.42 -2.77 7.76
CA LEU A 160 -15.84 -2.47 7.58
C LEU A 160 -16.69 -2.84 8.81
N TYR A 161 -16.40 -3.99 9.44
CA TYR A 161 -17.16 -4.45 10.60
C TYR A 161 -16.61 -3.95 11.94
N GLN A 162 -15.31 -3.72 12.05
CA GLN A 162 -14.66 -3.37 13.33
C GLN A 162 -14.36 -1.88 13.48
N GLY A 163 -14.33 -1.12 12.39
CA GLY A 163 -14.00 0.31 12.37
C GLY A 163 -12.53 0.65 12.47
N LYS A 164 -11.69 -0.36 12.65
CA LYS A 164 -10.26 -0.21 12.81
C LYS A 164 -9.55 -1.40 12.18
N LEU A 165 -8.34 -1.14 11.71
CA LEU A 165 -7.43 -2.20 11.29
C LEU A 165 -6.86 -2.92 12.51
N THR A 166 -6.44 -4.16 12.32
CA THR A 166 -5.64 -4.88 13.33
C THR A 166 -4.38 -4.09 13.63
N ASP A 167 -4.09 -3.88 14.91
CA ASP A 167 -2.82 -3.27 15.31
C ASP A 167 -1.70 -4.31 15.17
N VAL A 168 -0.75 -4.04 14.28
CA VAL A 168 0.47 -4.83 14.04
C VAL A 168 1.22 -5.16 15.33
N SER A 169 1.18 -4.28 16.34
CA SER A 169 1.87 -4.52 17.61
C SER A 169 1.40 -5.78 18.35
N THR A 170 0.17 -6.22 18.07
CA THR A 170 -0.45 -7.39 18.67
C THR A 170 -0.16 -8.69 17.91
N LEU A 171 0.41 -8.59 16.71
CA LEU A 171 0.68 -9.74 15.85
C LEU A 171 2.00 -10.45 16.22
N PRO A 172 2.05 -11.79 16.11
CA PRO A 172 3.30 -12.55 16.15
C PRO A 172 4.31 -12.06 15.10
N LEU A 173 5.60 -12.14 15.41
CA LEU A 173 6.69 -11.60 14.56
C LEU A 173 6.66 -12.15 13.13
N ASP A 174 6.43 -13.44 12.98
CA ASP A 174 6.33 -14.17 11.70
C ASP A 174 5.15 -13.71 10.83
N ARG A 175 4.14 -13.05 11.42
CA ARG A 175 2.96 -12.55 10.71
C ARG A 175 3.02 -11.07 10.38
N LYS A 176 4.01 -10.33 10.89
CA LYS A 176 4.08 -8.89 10.70
C LYS A 176 4.35 -8.54 9.24
N TYR A 177 5.24 -9.25 8.57
CA TYR A 177 5.52 -8.99 7.16
C TYR A 177 4.34 -9.35 6.26
N ASP A 178 3.68 -10.50 6.51
CA ASP A 178 2.42 -10.86 5.83
C ASP A 178 1.38 -9.74 5.97
N HIS A 179 1.29 -9.14 7.16
CA HIS A 179 0.41 -8.00 7.40
C HIS A 179 0.85 -6.74 6.65
N ALA A 180 2.16 -6.50 6.47
CA ALA A 180 2.65 -5.43 5.60
C ALA A 180 2.18 -5.64 4.16
N VAL A 181 2.39 -6.83 3.60
CA VAL A 181 1.94 -7.17 2.23
C VAL A 181 0.42 -6.97 2.09
N ALA A 182 -0.36 -7.42 3.07
CA ALA A 182 -1.81 -7.20 3.10
C ALA A 182 -2.19 -5.71 3.21
N SER A 183 -1.44 -4.92 4.00
CA SER A 183 -1.67 -3.47 4.16
C SER A 183 -1.39 -2.69 2.88
N HIS A 184 -0.33 -3.05 2.15
CA HIS A 184 -0.06 -2.50 0.82
C HIS A 184 -1.19 -2.84 -0.17
N ALA A 185 -1.61 -4.11 -0.20
CA ALA A 185 -2.74 -4.54 -1.02
C ALA A 185 -4.04 -3.78 -0.67
N LEU A 186 -4.29 -3.53 0.61
CA LEU A 186 -5.41 -2.70 1.07
C LEU A 186 -5.28 -1.26 0.58
N TYR A 187 -4.09 -0.67 0.61
CA TYR A 187 -3.86 0.68 0.12
C TYR A 187 -4.27 0.82 -1.36
N ILE A 188 -3.83 -0.10 -2.22
CA ILE A 188 -4.19 -0.11 -3.65
C ILE A 188 -5.71 -0.26 -3.83
N LEU A 189 -6.32 -1.19 -3.09
CA LEU A 189 -7.77 -1.36 -3.11
C LEU A 189 -8.48 -0.06 -2.74
N CYS A 190 -8.03 0.64 -1.70
CA CYS A 190 -8.62 1.89 -1.25
C CYS A 190 -8.42 3.06 -2.22
N GLU A 191 -7.34 3.05 -3.01
CA GLU A 191 -7.15 4.00 -4.10
C GLU A 191 -8.26 3.84 -5.16
N ARG A 192 -8.56 2.59 -5.54
CA ARG A 192 -9.66 2.28 -6.48
C ARG A 192 -11.04 2.58 -5.89
N LEU A 193 -11.24 2.27 -4.61
CA LEU A 193 -12.50 2.52 -3.90
C LEU A 193 -12.69 3.98 -3.46
N HIS A 194 -11.68 4.84 -3.64
CA HIS A 194 -11.65 6.24 -3.23
C HIS A 194 -11.92 6.44 -1.73
N ILE A 195 -11.15 5.75 -0.87
CA ILE A 195 -11.27 5.85 0.61
C ILE A 195 -9.96 6.38 1.24
N PRO A 196 -9.68 7.71 1.20
CA PRO A 196 -8.39 8.27 1.61
C PRO A 196 -8.02 8.04 3.07
N SER A 197 -9.01 8.04 3.97
CA SER A 197 -8.81 7.80 5.41
C SER A 197 -8.23 6.41 5.66
N LEU A 198 -8.74 5.40 4.94
CA LEU A 198 -8.26 4.03 5.04
C LEU A 198 -6.92 3.82 4.33
N MET A 199 -6.65 4.55 3.24
CA MET A 199 -5.31 4.58 2.62
C MET A 199 -4.24 5.03 3.63
N ASN A 200 -4.50 6.10 4.38
CA ASN A 200 -3.57 6.60 5.40
C ASN A 200 -3.37 5.58 6.54
N ALA A 201 -4.46 4.97 7.02
CA ALA A 201 -4.37 3.94 8.05
C ALA A 201 -3.59 2.70 7.57
N ALA A 202 -3.82 2.26 6.33
CA ALA A 202 -3.09 1.14 5.71
C ALA A 202 -1.59 1.47 5.56
N MET A 203 -1.25 2.70 5.16
CA MET A 203 0.15 3.17 5.10
C MET A 203 0.84 3.11 6.46
N ASP A 204 0.15 3.53 7.52
CA ASP A 204 0.72 3.51 8.88
C ASP A 204 0.92 2.08 9.39
N GLN A 205 -0.03 1.17 9.15
CA GLN A 205 0.14 -0.25 9.48
C GLN A 205 1.27 -0.88 8.67
N TYR A 206 1.37 -0.57 7.37
CA TYR A 206 2.47 -1.02 6.51
C TYR A 206 3.84 -0.62 7.09
N ARG A 207 4.02 0.67 7.40
CA ARG A 207 5.28 1.20 7.95
C ARG A 207 5.62 0.58 9.31
N LEU A 208 4.62 0.41 10.16
CA LEU A 208 4.79 -0.20 11.48
C LEU A 208 5.17 -1.69 11.37
N ALA A 209 4.58 -2.40 10.41
CA ALA A 209 4.86 -3.80 10.13
C ALA A 209 6.27 -4.03 9.63
N LEU A 210 6.76 -3.21 8.68
CA LEU A 210 8.17 -3.26 8.25
C LEU A 210 9.12 -3.00 9.43
N GLN A 211 8.86 -1.95 10.21
CA GLN A 211 9.69 -1.60 11.36
C GLN A 211 9.76 -2.72 12.40
N GLN A 212 8.61 -3.31 12.74
CA GLN A 212 8.54 -4.32 13.81
C GLN A 212 8.93 -5.72 13.35
N SER A 213 8.80 -6.04 12.06
CA SER A 213 9.34 -7.27 11.48
C SER A 213 10.85 -7.19 11.30
N GLN A 214 11.42 -5.97 11.25
CA GLN A 214 12.81 -5.73 10.84
C GLN A 214 13.07 -6.31 9.46
N LEU A 215 12.09 -6.19 8.57
CA LEU A 215 12.17 -6.61 7.18
C LEU A 215 11.76 -5.43 6.31
N VAL A 216 12.42 -5.31 5.17
CA VAL A 216 12.14 -4.30 4.15
C VAL A 216 11.88 -5.02 2.82
N PRO A 217 11.04 -4.44 1.95
CA PRO A 217 10.81 -5.01 0.63
C PRO A 217 12.09 -5.10 -0.17
N ASP A 218 12.24 -6.17 -0.95
CA ASP A 218 13.32 -6.28 -1.91
C ASP A 218 13.10 -5.41 -3.17
N ALA A 219 14.06 -5.41 -4.09
CA ALA A 219 14.00 -4.56 -5.28
C ALA A 219 12.87 -4.97 -6.25
N ASP A 220 12.54 -6.26 -6.32
CA ASP A 220 11.45 -6.77 -7.15
C ASP A 220 10.09 -6.39 -6.53
N GLU A 221 9.92 -6.55 -5.22
CA GLU A 221 8.72 -6.11 -4.50
C GLU A 221 8.53 -4.59 -4.64
N ILE A 222 9.61 -3.80 -4.53
CA ILE A 222 9.57 -2.36 -4.78
C ILE A 222 9.11 -2.07 -6.20
N ALA A 223 9.67 -2.76 -7.21
CA ALA A 223 9.27 -2.59 -8.60
C ALA A 223 7.76 -2.83 -8.78
N ASP A 224 7.24 -3.93 -8.23
CA ASP A 224 5.82 -4.28 -8.33
C ASP A 224 4.91 -3.19 -7.74
N ILE A 225 5.35 -2.54 -6.66
CA ILE A 225 4.62 -1.44 -6.02
C ILE A 225 4.68 -0.15 -6.86
N VAL A 226 5.85 0.23 -7.35
CA VAL A 226 6.03 1.55 -7.99
C VAL A 226 5.55 1.61 -9.43
N ILE A 227 5.44 0.45 -10.10
CA ILE A 227 4.89 0.33 -11.46
C ILE A 227 3.38 0.64 -11.47
N ILE A 228 2.67 0.20 -10.44
CA ILE A 228 1.21 0.40 -10.32
C ILE A 228 0.85 1.72 -9.63
N ALA A 229 1.72 2.23 -8.76
CA ALA A 229 1.46 3.45 -8.01
C ALA A 229 1.59 4.71 -8.87
N PRO A 230 0.66 5.69 -8.78
CA PRO A 230 0.77 6.94 -9.52
C PRO A 230 2.06 7.72 -9.21
N PRO A 231 2.65 8.43 -10.20
CA PRO A 231 3.79 9.31 -9.98
C PRO A 231 3.51 10.34 -8.87
N GLY A 232 4.48 10.55 -7.99
CA GLY A 232 4.36 11.49 -6.87
C GLY A 232 3.47 11.04 -5.71
N SER A 233 2.84 9.86 -5.79
CA SER A 233 2.01 9.32 -4.70
C SER A 233 2.81 9.15 -3.39
N PRO A 234 2.16 9.24 -2.22
CA PRO A 234 2.83 9.04 -0.93
C PRO A 234 3.52 7.67 -0.81
N PHE A 235 2.91 6.62 -1.39
CA PHE A 235 3.46 5.25 -1.36
C PHE A 235 4.75 5.15 -2.18
N ARG A 236 4.74 5.72 -3.38
CA ARG A 236 5.92 5.75 -4.25
C ARG A 236 7.07 6.53 -3.63
N ARG A 237 6.78 7.63 -2.91
CA ARG A 237 7.76 8.37 -2.11
C ARG A 237 8.35 7.54 -0.96
N LEU A 238 7.54 6.70 -0.31
CA LEU A 238 8.03 5.77 0.71
C LEU A 238 8.97 4.74 0.09
N MET A 239 8.58 4.13 -1.04
CA MET A 239 9.41 3.14 -1.75
C MET A 239 10.75 3.73 -2.18
N ALA A 240 10.75 4.95 -2.75
CA ALA A 240 11.98 5.63 -3.15
C ALA A 240 12.94 5.84 -1.97
N ARG A 241 12.41 6.14 -0.77
CA ARG A 241 13.21 6.29 0.44
C ARG A 241 13.75 4.97 0.99
N ILE A 242 12.99 3.88 0.85
CA ILE A 242 13.45 2.54 1.24
C ILE A 242 14.57 2.09 0.29
N ALA A 243 14.36 2.21 -1.03
CA ALA A 243 15.38 1.89 -2.04
C ALA A 243 16.66 2.71 -1.85
N ALA A 244 16.52 4.04 -1.65
CA ALA A 244 17.65 4.92 -1.36
C ALA A 244 18.44 4.48 -0.12
N ARG A 245 17.75 4.02 0.94
CA ARG A 245 18.40 3.52 2.16
C ARG A 245 19.14 2.20 1.89
N GLN A 246 18.55 1.30 1.12
CA GLN A 246 19.15 0.00 0.77
C GLN A 246 20.41 0.20 -0.08
N ILE A 247 20.36 1.04 -1.12
CA ILE A 247 21.52 1.36 -1.97
C ILE A 247 22.67 2.01 -1.17
N MET A 248 22.34 2.83 -0.17
CA MET A 248 23.34 3.52 0.66
C MET A 248 23.85 2.68 1.84
N ALA A 249 23.37 1.45 2.03
CA ALA A 249 23.75 0.62 3.16
C ALA A 249 25.17 0.04 2.96
N PRO A 250 26.17 0.40 3.78
CA PRO A 250 27.57 0.01 3.55
C PRO A 250 27.86 -1.47 3.79
N GLU A 251 26.93 -2.20 4.42
CA GLU A 251 27.08 -3.62 4.74
C GLU A 251 26.40 -4.53 3.71
N GLU A 252 25.72 -3.97 2.71
CA GLU A 252 25.05 -4.72 1.65
C GLU A 252 25.82 -4.58 0.34
N ASP A 253 25.98 -5.69 -0.40
CA ASP A 253 26.51 -5.70 -1.77
C ASP A 253 25.41 -5.38 -2.80
N ARG A 254 24.36 -4.68 -2.36
CA ARG A 254 23.23 -4.30 -3.21
C ARG A 254 23.58 -3.06 -3.99
N ASP A 255 23.46 -3.17 -5.30
CA ASP A 255 23.73 -2.06 -6.23
C ASP A 255 22.41 -1.48 -6.76
N ALA A 256 22.47 -0.28 -7.29
CA ALA A 256 21.37 0.33 -8.04
C ALA A 256 20.89 -0.55 -9.20
N ALA A 257 21.75 -1.44 -9.72
CA ALA A 257 21.39 -2.42 -10.75
C ALA A 257 20.25 -3.37 -10.32
N ASP A 258 20.12 -3.69 -9.02
CA ASP A 258 19.03 -4.53 -8.52
C ASP A 258 17.65 -3.88 -8.77
N TYR A 259 17.60 -2.56 -8.92
CA TYR A 259 16.40 -1.77 -9.15
C TYR A 259 16.14 -1.43 -10.62
N GLU A 260 16.90 -2.00 -11.57
CA GLU A 260 16.78 -1.73 -13.01
C GLU A 260 15.32 -1.88 -13.48
N ARG A 261 14.64 -2.96 -13.06
CA ARG A 261 13.22 -3.20 -13.38
C ARG A 261 12.32 -2.04 -12.97
N ALA A 262 12.53 -1.49 -11.77
CA ALA A 262 11.77 -0.35 -11.26
C ALA A 262 12.10 0.93 -12.03
N PHE A 263 13.38 1.16 -12.35
CA PHE A 263 13.83 2.35 -13.07
C PHE A 263 13.36 2.39 -14.53
N GLU A 264 13.29 1.24 -15.20
CA GLU A 264 12.81 1.13 -16.57
C GLU A 264 11.28 1.26 -16.67
N GLN A 265 10.55 0.61 -15.76
CA GLN A 265 9.09 0.48 -15.90
C GLN A 265 8.30 1.59 -15.18
N ALA A 266 8.85 2.20 -14.13
CA ALA A 266 8.19 3.28 -13.42
C ALA A 266 8.80 4.64 -13.80
N GLU A 267 8.09 5.37 -14.67
CA GLU A 267 8.54 6.66 -15.20
C GLU A 267 8.91 7.64 -14.08
N GLY A 268 10.18 8.08 -14.05
CA GLY A 268 10.69 9.05 -13.09
C GLY A 268 11.10 8.47 -11.72
N PHE A 269 10.98 7.15 -11.51
CA PHE A 269 11.31 6.54 -10.21
C PHE A 269 12.80 6.66 -9.87
N ALA A 270 13.69 6.51 -10.86
CA ALA A 270 15.12 6.74 -10.67
C ALA A 270 15.42 8.15 -10.14
N VAL A 271 14.74 9.17 -10.69
CA VAL A 271 14.87 10.57 -10.23
C VAL A 271 14.38 10.73 -8.80
N GLU A 272 13.28 10.06 -8.44
CA GLU A 272 12.77 10.06 -7.06
C GLU A 272 13.75 9.43 -6.06
N VAL A 273 14.39 8.31 -6.43
CA VAL A 273 15.42 7.65 -5.60
C VAL A 273 16.64 8.55 -5.43
N VAL A 274 17.17 9.13 -6.51
CA VAL A 274 18.32 10.06 -6.44
C VAL A 274 18.00 11.28 -5.58
N ASN A 275 16.80 11.85 -5.72
CA ASN A 275 16.36 12.95 -4.87
C ASN A 275 16.22 12.52 -3.40
N ALA A 276 15.72 11.30 -3.14
CA ALA A 276 15.64 10.76 -1.79
C ALA A 276 17.04 10.57 -1.16
N ILE A 277 18.04 10.11 -1.93
CA ILE A 277 19.44 10.02 -1.47
C ILE A 277 19.99 11.42 -1.15
N ARG A 278 19.82 12.38 -2.06
CA ARG A 278 20.27 13.76 -1.89
C ARG A 278 19.70 14.40 -0.62
N ASP A 279 18.39 14.26 -0.43
CA ASP A 279 17.67 14.79 0.73
C ASP A 279 18.09 14.09 2.03
N GLY A 280 18.34 12.79 1.99
CA GLY A 280 18.71 11.98 3.15
C GLY A 280 20.15 12.21 3.63
N VAL A 281 21.10 12.37 2.71
CA VAL A 281 22.53 12.58 3.02
C VAL A 281 22.84 14.05 3.32
N GLY A 282 21.89 14.96 3.10
CA GLY A 282 22.04 16.39 3.36
C GLY A 282 22.93 17.09 2.33
N GLY A 283 23.02 16.55 1.11
CA GLY A 283 23.76 17.18 0.01
C GLY A 283 25.27 17.31 0.23
N LYS A 284 25.91 16.31 0.86
CA LYS A 284 27.39 16.26 0.90
C LYS A 284 27.93 16.32 -0.52
N LEU A 285 28.79 17.31 -0.78
CA LEU A 285 29.46 17.41 -2.06
C LEU A 285 30.39 16.19 -2.21
N LEU A 286 30.27 15.50 -3.34
CA LEU A 286 31.26 14.49 -3.71
C LEU A 286 32.62 15.18 -3.92
N THR A 287 33.71 14.42 -3.76
CA THR A 287 35.03 14.91 -4.17
C THR A 287 34.97 15.36 -5.63
N ASP A 288 35.53 16.53 -5.93
CA ASP A 288 35.51 17.06 -7.29
C ASP A 288 36.30 16.12 -8.21
N PRO A 289 35.64 15.44 -9.18
CA PRO A 289 36.33 14.50 -10.06
C PRO A 289 37.26 15.19 -11.07
N THR A 290 37.22 16.52 -11.15
CA THR A 290 38.13 17.33 -11.99
C THR A 290 39.43 17.71 -11.26
N GLU A 291 39.51 17.44 -9.94
CA GLU A 291 40.72 17.64 -9.15
C GLU A 291 41.48 16.32 -8.96
N GLY A 292 42.81 16.32 -9.12
CA GLY A 292 43.67 15.15 -8.88
C GLY A 292 44.48 14.69 -10.11
N GLY A 293 45.10 13.51 -10.01
CA GLY A 293 45.90 12.91 -11.08
C GLY A 293 45.02 12.04 -11.98
N GLY A 294 44.81 12.47 -13.24
CA GLY A 294 43.79 11.97 -14.16
C GLY A 294 43.91 10.52 -14.65
N CYS A 295 44.80 9.68 -14.11
CA CYS A 295 44.97 8.32 -14.61
C CYS A 295 43.77 7.40 -14.28
N GLU A 296 42.92 7.74 -13.31
CA GLU A 296 41.65 7.01 -13.04
C GLU A 296 40.64 7.10 -14.18
N PHE A 297 40.74 8.16 -15.01
CA PHE A 297 39.85 8.43 -16.13
C PHE A 297 40.53 8.27 -17.50
N HIS A 298 41.73 7.67 -17.54
CA HIS A 298 42.47 7.41 -18.77
C HIS A 298 42.34 5.94 -19.20
N ASP A 299 42.26 5.69 -20.51
CA ASP A 299 42.17 4.34 -21.08
C ASP A 299 43.57 3.89 -21.55
N HIS A 300 44.27 3.11 -20.71
CA HIS A 300 45.53 2.49 -21.09
C HIS A 300 45.72 1.10 -20.43
N SER A 301 46.04 0.08 -21.24
CA SER A 301 46.09 -1.33 -20.85
C SER A 301 47.45 -1.80 -20.27
N GLU A 302 48.49 -0.96 -20.25
CA GLU A 302 49.80 -1.29 -19.69
C GLU A 302 50.35 -0.09 -18.89
N GLY A 303 51.26 -0.34 -17.95
CA GLY A 303 51.67 0.56 -16.86
C GLY A 303 52.33 1.92 -17.23
N PRO A 304 53.06 2.52 -16.27
CA PRO A 304 52.96 3.92 -15.86
C PRO A 304 53.64 4.89 -16.85
N ASP A 305 52.95 5.30 -17.91
CA ASP A 305 53.38 6.43 -18.76
C ASP A 305 52.31 7.52 -18.86
N CYS A 306 51.50 7.64 -17.79
CA CYS A 306 50.62 8.78 -17.55
C CYS A 306 51.51 9.98 -17.18
N SER A 307 52.04 10.71 -18.16
CA SER A 307 52.82 11.93 -17.98
C SER A 307 51.91 13.09 -17.53
N GLY A 308 51.29 12.96 -16.36
CA GLY A 308 50.46 13.97 -15.72
C GLY A 308 51.30 15.12 -15.19
N ASN A 309 51.81 15.97 -16.08
CA ASN A 309 52.50 17.20 -15.69
C ASN A 309 51.59 18.41 -15.96
N VAL A 310 50.56 18.56 -15.13
CA VAL A 310 49.93 19.87 -14.90
C VAL A 310 50.25 20.25 -13.46
N ALA A 311 51.38 20.93 -13.30
CA ALA A 311 51.75 21.57 -12.05
C ALA A 311 50.68 22.63 -11.71
N VAL A 312 49.82 22.35 -10.73
CA VAL A 312 49.07 23.41 -10.04
C VAL A 312 50.05 24.11 -9.11
N GLY A 313 50.74 25.12 -9.66
CA GLY A 313 51.66 25.98 -8.92
C GLY A 313 51.03 27.33 -8.56
N SER A 314 51.05 27.61 -7.25
CA SER A 314 51.14 28.95 -6.60
C SER A 314 49.84 29.50 -5.98
N GLY A 315 49.79 29.84 -4.69
CA GLY A 315 50.92 29.93 -3.76
C GLY A 315 50.60 30.43 -2.36
N GLY A 316 51.69 30.78 -1.65
CA GLY A 316 51.65 31.69 -0.51
C GLY A 316 52.02 31.12 0.86
N GLY A 317 53.18 30.46 0.99
CA GLY A 317 53.80 30.32 2.31
C GLY A 317 54.35 31.66 2.81
N VAL A 318 53.88 32.13 3.97
CA VAL A 318 54.59 33.14 4.78
C VAL A 318 54.90 32.52 6.14
N LYS A 319 56.18 32.30 6.40
CA LYS A 319 56.74 32.08 7.75
C LYS A 319 57.31 33.41 8.26
N ALA A 320 56.89 33.82 9.46
CA ALA A 320 57.61 34.64 10.46
C ALA A 320 56.61 34.89 11.62
N ALA A 321 56.90 34.90 12.91
CA ALA A 321 58.09 34.81 13.77
C ALA A 321 57.57 34.36 15.16
N GLY A 322 58.33 33.72 16.04
CA GLY A 322 59.26 34.42 16.93
C GLY A 322 59.36 33.71 18.29
N LYS A 323 60.57 33.74 18.84
CA LYS A 323 61.05 33.08 20.08
C LYS A 323 60.26 33.48 21.34
N GLY A 324 60.12 32.55 22.28
CA GLY A 324 59.78 32.81 23.69
C GLY A 324 60.21 31.66 24.60
N LYS A 325 61.06 31.95 25.59
CA LYS A 325 61.66 31.02 26.56
C LYS A 325 60.68 30.66 27.70
N GLY A 326 60.88 29.51 28.36
CA GLY A 326 60.41 29.24 29.74
C GLY A 326 59.92 27.80 29.91
N LYS A 327 60.78 26.87 30.37
CA LYS A 327 60.92 26.36 31.75
C LYS A 327 59.75 25.50 32.25
N ALA A 328 60.13 24.30 32.70
CA ALA A 328 59.38 23.20 33.29
C ALA A 328 58.33 23.56 34.34
N VAL A 329 57.35 22.67 34.57
CA VAL A 329 57.13 21.94 35.83
C VAL A 329 56.22 20.72 35.57
N TRP A 330 56.58 19.60 36.21
CA TRP A 330 55.83 18.34 36.39
C TRP A 330 54.86 18.45 37.57
N GLU A 331 53.71 17.76 37.48
CA GLU A 331 52.90 17.09 38.54
C GLU A 331 51.50 16.89 37.93
N GLY A 332 50.81 15.76 37.98
CA GLY A 332 50.76 14.69 38.95
C GLY A 332 49.28 14.42 39.25
N VAL A 333 48.91 13.13 39.31
CA VAL A 333 47.57 12.52 39.50
C VAL A 333 46.81 12.20 38.21
#